data_AF-A0A2V5ZYP2-F1
#
_entry.id   AF-A0A2V5ZYP2-F1
#
_cell.length_a   1.000
_cell.length_b   1.000
_cell.length_c   1.000
_cell.angle_alpha   90.00
_cell.angle_beta   90.00
_cell.angle_gamma   90.00
#
_symmetry.space_group_name_H-M   'P 1'
#
loop_
_entity.id
_entity.type
_entity.pdbx_description
1 polymer ?
#
loop_
_entity_poly.entity_id
_entity_poly.type
_entity_poly.pdbx_seq_one_letter_code
_entity_poly.pdbx_strand_id
1 'polypeptide(L)'
;MNDIRFAFRKLRQSPAFSAIAIITLALGIGMNTAIFSLMHDLFLRRLPFQDPDRIVRIYGESKERELKQMPSSVPKFQHYRDAQTAFTQLF
;
A
#
# COMPACT_ATOMS: atom_id res chain seq x y z
N MET A 1 1.08 -44.63 6.54
CA MET A 1 1.79 -44.36 5.27
C MET A 1 0.97 -44.68 4.01
N ASN A 2 0.01 -45.62 4.06
CA ASN A 2 -0.79 -46.00 2.89
C ASN A 2 -1.77 -44.92 2.41
N ASP A 3 -2.20 -44.03 3.30
CA ASP A 3 -3.24 -43.02 2.99
C ASP A 3 -2.77 -41.99 1.97
N ILE A 4 -1.52 -41.54 2.06
CA ILE A 4 -0.94 -40.56 1.12
C ILE A 4 -0.87 -41.15 -0.30
N ARG A 5 -0.45 -42.43 -0.41
CA ARG A 5 -0.36 -43.14 -1.69
C ARG A 5 -1.74 -43.39 -2.30
N PHE A 6 -2.74 -43.63 -1.46
CA PHE A 6 -4.13 -43.80 -1.87
C PHE A 6 -4.76 -42.47 -2.33
N ALA A 7 -4.49 -41.37 -1.62
CA ALA A 7 -4.91 -40.03 -1.99
C ALA A 7 -4.34 -39.60 -3.34
N PHE A 8 -3.03 -39.81 -3.56
CA PHE A 8 -2.38 -39.50 -4.84
C PHE A 8 -2.97 -40.31 -6.00
N ARG A 9 -3.32 -41.58 -5.75
CA ARG A 9 -3.98 -42.42 -6.75
C ARG A 9 -5.38 -41.93 -7.08
N LYS A 10 -6.14 -41.47 -6.08
CA LYS A 10 -7.45 -40.82 -6.27
C LYS A 10 -7.34 -39.52 -7.08
N LEU A 11 -6.36 -38.66 -6.78
CA LEU A 11 -6.09 -37.43 -7.54
C LEU A 11 -5.76 -37.72 -9.02
N ARG A 12 -4.98 -38.77 -9.30
CA ARG A 12 -4.70 -39.21 -10.69
C ARG A 12 -5.89 -39.85 -11.40
N GLN A 13 -6.89 -40.33 -10.66
CA GLN A 13 -8.06 -41.00 -11.24
C GLN A 13 -9.11 -40.00 -11.74
N SER A 14 -9.14 -38.77 -11.18
CA SER A 14 -9.98 -37.65 -11.62
C SER A 14 -9.14 -36.40 -11.91
N PRO A 15 -8.34 -36.41 -13.00
CA PRO A 15 -7.35 -35.35 -13.28
C PRO A 15 -7.99 -33.97 -13.53
N ALA A 16 -9.18 -33.91 -14.14
CA ALA A 16 -9.86 -32.64 -14.42
C ALA A 16 -10.29 -31.90 -13.14
N PHE A 17 -10.95 -32.61 -12.20
CA PHE A 17 -11.35 -32.05 -10.92
C PHE A 17 -10.13 -31.59 -10.10
N SER A 18 -9.10 -32.44 -10.06
CA SER A 18 -7.86 -32.15 -9.35
C SER A 18 -7.15 -30.91 -9.92
N ALA A 19 -7.11 -30.76 -11.24
CA ALA A 19 -6.52 -29.59 -11.89
C ALA A 19 -7.27 -28.30 -11.53
N ILE A 20 -8.60 -28.31 -11.60
CA ILE A 20 -9.42 -27.15 -11.22
C ILE A 20 -9.19 -26.78 -9.76
N ALA A 21 -9.24 -27.77 -8.85
CA ALA A 21 -9.01 -27.52 -7.42
C ALA A 21 -7.62 -26.92 -7.14
N ILE A 22 -6.57 -27.43 -7.80
CA ILE A 22 -5.20 -26.90 -7.70
C ILE A 22 -5.14 -25.46 -8.23
N ILE A 23 -5.75 -25.18 -9.38
CA ILE A 23 -5.76 -23.83 -9.98
C ILE A 23 -6.49 -22.84 -9.07
N THR A 24 -7.67 -23.20 -8.55
CA THR A 24 -8.43 -22.35 -7.62
C THR A 24 -7.63 -22.09 -6.35
N LEU A 25 -7.00 -23.11 -5.78
CA LEU A 25 -6.17 -22.97 -4.58
C LEU A 25 -4.96 -22.08 -4.85
N ALA A 26 -4.28 -22.29 -5.98
CA ALA A 26 -3.13 -21.49 -6.39
C ALA A 26 -3.53 -20.02 -6.64
N LEU A 27 -4.69 -19.76 -7.26
CA LEU A 27 -5.23 -18.42 -7.46
C LEU A 27 -5.54 -17.74 -6.13
N GLY A 28 -6.21 -18.42 -5.19
CA GLY A 28 -6.52 -17.87 -3.88
C GLY A 28 -5.27 -17.48 -3.09
N ILE A 29 -4.26 -18.35 -3.07
CA ILE A 29 -3.00 -18.10 -2.37
C ILE A 29 -2.17 -17.02 -3.09
N GLY A 30 -2.08 -17.12 -4.42
CA GLY A 30 -1.29 -16.21 -5.26
C GLY A 30 -1.84 -14.79 -5.24
N MET A 31 -3.17 -14.63 -5.27
CA MET A 31 -3.82 -13.32 -5.22
C MET A 31 -3.52 -12.58 -3.91
N ASN A 32 -3.65 -13.25 -2.76
CA ASN A 32 -3.31 -12.65 -1.47
C ASN A 32 -1.84 -12.20 -1.42
N THR A 33 -0.95 -13.03 -1.96
CA THR A 33 0.49 -12.73 -2.03
C THR A 33 0.77 -11.56 -2.97
N ALA A 34 0.12 -11.51 -4.13
CA ALA A 34 0.30 -10.46 -5.14
C ALA A 34 -0.16 -9.09 -4.64
N ILE A 35 -1.31 -9.05 -3.94
CA ILE A 35 -1.81 -7.81 -3.32
C ILE A 35 -0.82 -7.30 -2.29
N PHE A 36 -0.33 -8.16 -1.40
CA PHE A 36 0.62 -7.75 -0.37
C PHE A 36 1.96 -7.30 -0.96
N SER A 37 2.46 -8.01 -1.98
CA SER A 37 3.68 -7.63 -2.71
C SER A 37 3.52 -6.27 -3.39
N LEU A 38 2.39 -6.03 -4.07
CA LEU A 38 2.09 -4.75 -4.70
C LEU A 38 1.95 -3.63 -3.68
N MET A 39 1.25 -3.85 -2.56
CA MET A 39 1.16 -2.87 -1.49
C MET A 39 2.52 -2.56 -0.90
N HIS A 40 3.36 -3.57 -0.67
CA HIS A 40 4.73 -3.36 -0.22
C HIS A 40 5.52 -2.53 -1.23
N ASP A 41 5.43 -2.82 -2.53
CA ASP A 41 6.21 -2.10 -3.55
C ASP A 41 5.64 -0.71 -3.91
N LEU A 42 4.38 -0.41 -3.59
CA LEU A 42 3.79 0.92 -3.81
C LEU A 42 3.80 1.80 -2.55
N PHE A 43 3.59 1.23 -1.37
CA PHE A 43 3.54 1.98 -0.11
C PHE A 43 4.86 1.92 0.67
N LEU A 44 5.59 0.80 0.62
CA LEU A 44 6.84 0.61 1.37
C LEU A 44 8.10 0.71 0.50
N ARG A 45 7.99 0.72 -0.82
CA ARG A 45 9.10 1.17 -1.66
C ARG A 45 9.36 2.60 -1.27
N ARG A 46 10.48 2.79 -0.57
CA ARG A 46 11.01 4.09 -0.18
C ARG A 46 10.93 4.95 -1.42
N LEU A 47 9.97 5.88 -1.46
CA LEU A 47 10.05 6.98 -2.41
C LEU A 47 11.49 7.50 -2.29
N PRO A 48 12.19 7.78 -3.40
CA PRO A 48 13.60 8.17 -3.40
C PRO A 48 13.78 9.59 -2.82
N PHE A 49 13.30 9.78 -1.61
CA PHE A 49 13.52 10.95 -0.77
C PHE A 49 14.83 10.70 -0.06
N GLN A 50 15.80 11.58 -0.30
CA GLN A 50 17.13 11.47 0.29
C GLN A 50 17.12 11.63 1.82
N ASP A 51 16.06 12.22 2.39
CA ASP A 51 15.84 12.38 3.83
C ASP A 51 14.37 12.12 4.22
N PRO A 52 13.94 10.86 4.44
CA PRO A 52 12.57 10.55 4.83
C PRO A 52 12.16 11.16 6.18
N ASP A 53 13.12 11.40 7.08
CA ASP A 53 12.87 12.00 8.41
C ASP A 53 12.54 13.49 8.35
N ARG A 54 12.76 14.14 7.20
CA ARG A 54 12.45 15.57 6.98
C ARG A 54 11.13 15.79 6.25
N ILE A 55 10.34 14.73 6.03
CA ILE A 55 9.04 14.82 5.35
C ILE A 55 8.00 15.38 6.32
N VAL A 56 7.56 16.61 6.07
CA VAL A 56 6.50 17.28 6.83
C VAL A 56 5.24 17.38 5.96
N ARG A 57 4.10 16.92 6.48
CA ARG A 57 2.80 17.02 5.79
C ARG A 57 2.08 18.29 6.24
N ILE A 58 1.95 19.25 5.32
CA ILE A 58 1.21 20.49 5.57
C ILE A 58 -0.27 20.24 5.25
N TYR A 59 -1.15 20.54 6.20
CA TYR A 59 -2.59 20.44 6.02
C TYR A 59 -3.28 21.67 6.64
N GLY A 60 -4.42 22.05 6.07
CA GLY A 60 -5.24 23.13 6.63
C GLY A 60 -6.24 22.60 7.64
N GLU A 61 -6.49 23.37 8.70
CA GLU A 61 -7.63 23.15 9.59
C GLU A 61 -8.66 24.26 9.34
N SER A 62 -9.93 23.88 9.16
CA SER A 62 -11.04 24.83 9.13
C SER A 62 -11.90 24.61 10.37
N LYS A 63 -11.78 25.51 11.35
CA LYS A 63 -12.60 25.47 12.57
C LYS A 63 -14.09 25.67 12.28
N GLU A 64 -14.43 26.40 11.24
CA GLU A 64 -15.83 26.72 10.87
C GLU A 64 -16.61 25.54 10.30
N ARG A 65 -15.92 24.57 9.68
CA ARG A 65 -16.57 23.36 9.12
C ARG A 65 -16.24 22.08 9.90
N GLU A 66 -15.54 22.19 11.03
CA GLU A 66 -14.95 21.06 11.78
C GLU A 66 -14.10 20.11 10.92
N LEU A 67 -13.61 20.59 9.78
CA LEU A 67 -12.83 19.79 8.84
C LEU A 67 -11.35 19.87 9.21
N LYS A 68 -10.84 18.77 9.74
CA LYS A 68 -9.42 18.53 9.97
C LYS A 68 -8.80 17.94 8.69
N GLN A 69 -7.55 18.30 8.41
CA GLN A 69 -6.77 17.77 7.29
C GLN A 69 -7.29 18.15 5.89
N MET A 70 -7.72 19.41 5.70
CA MET A 70 -8.05 19.88 4.36
C MET A 70 -6.79 19.81 3.45
N PRO A 71 -6.88 19.16 2.28
CA PRO A 71 -5.76 19.09 1.35
C PRO A 71 -5.36 20.51 0.93
N SER A 72 -4.11 20.88 1.21
CA SER A 72 -3.56 22.16 0.77
C SER A 72 -3.17 22.07 -0.70
N SER A 73 -3.79 22.88 -1.54
CA SER A 73 -3.39 23.01 -2.94
C SER A 73 -2.05 23.78 -3.06
N VAL A 74 -1.29 23.51 -4.12
CA VAL A 74 0.01 24.17 -4.40
C VAL A 74 -0.04 25.71 -4.31
N PRO A 75 -1.10 26.39 -4.80
CA PRO A 75 -1.20 27.85 -4.65
C PRO A 75 -1.34 28.31 -3.19
N LYS A 76 -2.01 27.52 -2.33
CA LYS A 76 -2.17 27.83 -0.91
C LYS A 76 -0.85 27.72 -0.17
N PHE A 77 -0.01 26.73 -0.53
CA PHE A 77 1.34 26.60 0.02
C PHE A 77 2.24 27.78 -0.38
N GLN A 78 2.19 28.22 -1.65
CA GLN A 78 2.95 29.38 -2.11
C GLN A 78 2.55 30.65 -1.34
N HIS A 79 1.26 30.84 -1.09
CA HIS A 79 0.79 31.97 -0.29
C HIS A 79 1.34 31.96 1.15
N TYR A 80 1.37 30.79 1.83
CA TYR A 80 1.98 30.69 3.17
C TYR A 80 3.49 30.92 3.15
N ARG A 81 4.19 30.39 2.14
CA ARG A 81 5.64 30.59 1.97
C ARG A 81 5.97 32.06 1.73
N ASP A 82 5.24 32.70 0.83
CA ASP A 82 5.51 34.07 0.40
C ASP A 82 5.05 35.10 1.46
N ALA A 83 4.13 34.72 2.35
CA ALA A 83 3.72 35.52 3.51
C ALA A 83 4.60 35.29 4.78
N GLN A 84 5.47 34.28 4.81
CA GLN A 84 6.35 34.01 5.95
C GLN A 84 7.62 34.89 5.92
N THR A 85 7.54 36.07 6.54
CA THR A 85 8.71 36.93 6.84
C THR A 85 9.29 36.71 8.25
N ALA A 86 8.75 35.76 9.03
CA ALA A 86 9.09 35.59 10.44
C ALA A 86 10.34 34.73 10.72
N PHE A 87 10.86 33.97 9.75
CA PHE A 87 11.94 32.99 9.98
C PHE A 87 13.31 33.39 9.43
N THR A 88 13.50 34.61 8.95
CA THR A 88 14.78 35.05 8.33
C THR A 88 15.83 35.56 9.33
N GLN A 89 15.61 35.48 10.66
CA GLN A 89 16.53 36.06 11.65
C GLN A 89 17.25 35.07 12.58
N LEU A 90 17.37 33.79 12.22
CA LEU A 90 18.16 32.84 13.01
C LEU A 90 19.05 31.92 12.17
N PHE A 91 19.89 32.50 11.31
CA PHE A 91 21.22 31.99 10.98
C PHE A 91 22.17 33.15 10.66
#